data_AF-A0A270N5E0-F1
#
_entry.id   AF-A0A270N5E0-F1
#
_cell.length_a   1.000
_cell.length_b   1.000
_cell.length_c   1.000
_cell.angle_alpha   90.00
_cell.angle_beta   90.00
_cell.angle_gamma   90.00
#
_symmetry.space_group_name_H-M   'P 1'
#
loop_
_entity.id
_entity.type
_entity.pdbx_description
1 polymer ?
#
loop_
_entity_poly.entity_id
_entity_poly.type
_entity_poly.pdbx_seq_one_letter_code
_entity_poly.pdbx_strand_id
1 'polypeptide(L)'
;MNPGANAALSDHVYKDPLPEPKTIVTIAGTEYRVLTSLNSATGYQGVIYHNLESKEVIVTHRGTEFDRQPLIDGGIDAAMVTARINAQIDDALALTKQAIELAYANGYGQVSVTGHSLGGALAQITAHHYNLPGDAFNPYGAAGLAYRLPEGQPASAAPFTNHVMAGDLVSAGGPHYGKVEMYALPRELEILRNAEHG
;
A
#
# COMPACT_ATOMS: atom_id res chain seq x y z
N MET A 1 -9.29 -4.83 10.49
CA MET A 1 -7.96 -4.42 10.01
C MET A 1 -7.00 -4.13 11.16
N ASN A 2 -5.80 -4.71 11.09
CA ASN A 2 -4.71 -4.55 12.05
C ASN A 2 -3.50 -3.92 11.31
N PRO A 3 -3.15 -2.65 11.57
CA PRO A 3 -2.06 -1.97 10.86
C PRO A 3 -0.71 -2.68 10.95
N GLY A 4 -0.39 -3.31 12.08
CA GLY A 4 0.85 -4.07 12.25
C GLY A 4 0.92 -5.30 11.34
N ALA A 5 -0.21 -5.98 11.14
CA ALA A 5 -0.31 -7.09 10.19
C ALA A 5 -0.21 -6.60 8.74
N ASN A 6 -0.86 -5.48 8.41
CA ASN A 6 -0.80 -4.88 7.08
C ASN A 6 0.61 -4.39 6.72
N ALA A 7 1.37 -3.86 7.69
CA ALA A 7 2.77 -3.51 7.52
C ALA A 7 3.62 -4.74 7.18
N ALA A 8 3.44 -5.83 7.95
CA ALA A 8 4.17 -7.08 7.74
C ALA A 8 3.83 -7.75 6.40
N LEU A 9 2.57 -7.66 5.95
CA LEU A 9 2.17 -8.11 4.61
C LEU A 9 2.81 -7.26 3.51
N SER A 10 2.83 -5.94 3.69
CA SER A 10 3.43 -4.97 2.76
C SER A 10 4.96 -5.12 2.65
N ASP A 11 5.62 -5.62 3.70
CA ASP A 11 7.03 -6.04 3.65
C ASP A 11 7.19 -7.43 3.00
N HIS A 12 6.34 -8.39 3.36
CA HIS A 12 6.42 -9.77 2.87
C HIS A 12 6.34 -9.87 1.34
N VAL A 13 5.55 -9.02 0.69
CA VAL A 13 5.37 -9.04 -0.77
C VAL A 13 6.66 -8.70 -1.55
N TYR A 14 7.71 -8.22 -0.88
CA TYR A 14 9.04 -8.02 -1.48
C TYR A 14 9.92 -9.27 -1.52
N LYS A 15 9.50 -10.38 -0.92
CA LYS A 15 10.26 -11.64 -0.96
C LYS A 15 10.15 -12.27 -2.34
N ASP A 16 11.30 -12.58 -2.93
CA ASP A 16 11.40 -13.27 -4.21
C ASP A 16 11.78 -14.76 -4.00
N PRO A 17 11.13 -15.70 -4.70
CA PRO A 17 9.94 -15.49 -5.53
C PRO A 17 8.71 -15.12 -4.68
N LEU A 18 7.72 -14.48 -5.32
CA LEU A 18 6.40 -14.29 -4.70
C LEU A 18 5.87 -15.64 -4.20
N PRO A 19 5.14 -15.67 -3.07
CA PRO A 19 4.68 -16.92 -2.51
C PRO A 19 3.69 -17.61 -3.44
N GLU A 20 3.76 -18.93 -3.56
CA GLU A 20 2.94 -19.68 -4.52
C GLU A 20 1.45 -19.73 -4.10
N PRO A 21 0.50 -19.65 -5.05
CA PRO A 21 -0.92 -19.82 -4.73
C PRO A 21 -1.21 -21.14 -4.01
N LYS A 22 -2.21 -21.12 -3.12
CA LYS A 22 -2.65 -22.21 -2.23
C LYS A 22 -1.69 -22.57 -1.10
N THR A 23 -0.50 -21.96 -1.03
CA THR A 23 0.39 -22.13 0.13
C THR A 23 -0.16 -21.41 1.36
N ILE A 24 0.25 -21.89 2.54
CA ILE A 24 0.02 -21.21 3.82
C ILE A 24 1.35 -20.59 4.24
N VAL A 25 1.33 -19.30 4.56
CA VAL A 25 2.47 -18.54 5.05
C VAL A 25 2.15 -17.94 6.41
N THR A 26 3.15 -17.92 7.30
CA THR A 26 3.02 -17.26 8.60
C THR A 26 3.69 -15.90 8.54
N ILE A 27 2.92 -14.84 8.75
CA ILE A 27 3.37 -13.44 8.67
C ILE A 27 2.98 -12.77 9.98
N ALA A 28 3.97 -12.25 10.71
CA ALA A 28 3.79 -11.67 12.05
C ALA A 28 3.00 -12.57 13.03
N GLY A 29 3.17 -13.89 12.93
CA GLY A 29 2.50 -14.86 13.79
C GLY A 29 1.08 -15.26 13.35
N THR A 30 0.55 -14.67 12.27
CA THR A 30 -0.76 -15.03 11.70
C THR A 30 -0.60 -15.89 10.45
N GLU A 31 -1.44 -16.91 10.32
CA GLU A 31 -1.47 -17.77 9.13
C GLU A 31 -2.37 -17.20 8.03
N TYR A 32 -1.79 -17.06 6.84
CA TYR A 32 -2.49 -16.63 5.64
C TYR A 32 -2.40 -17.70 4.56
N ARG A 33 -3.54 -17.99 3.90
CA ARG A 33 -3.53 -18.71 2.65
C ARG A 33 -3.31 -17.72 1.50
N VAL A 34 -2.35 -18.02 0.64
CA VAL A 34 -2.15 -17.27 -0.60
C VAL A 34 -3.24 -17.67 -1.60
N LEU A 35 -4.11 -16.73 -1.98
CA LEU A 35 -5.15 -16.98 -2.97
C LEU A 35 -4.63 -16.77 -4.38
N THR A 36 -3.80 -15.75 -4.60
CA THR A 36 -3.25 -15.40 -5.91
C THR A 36 -1.96 -14.61 -5.72
N SER A 37 -0.99 -14.85 -6.60
CA SER A 37 0.21 -14.03 -6.74
C SER A 37 0.32 -13.62 -8.20
N LEU A 38 0.49 -12.32 -8.46
CA LEU A 38 0.59 -11.75 -9.79
C LEU A 38 1.96 -11.09 -9.96
N ASN A 39 2.62 -11.44 -11.07
CA ASN A 39 3.82 -10.78 -11.57
C ASN A 39 3.58 -10.54 -13.07
N SER A 40 3.39 -9.29 -13.48
CA SER A 40 2.97 -8.96 -14.84
C SER A 40 4.08 -8.30 -15.66
N ALA A 41 3.86 -8.22 -16.98
CA ALA A 41 4.80 -7.58 -17.90
C ALA A 41 4.90 -6.05 -17.72
N THR A 42 3.98 -5.42 -16.98
CA THR A 42 4.03 -3.98 -16.67
C THR A 42 5.00 -3.66 -15.53
N GLY A 43 5.59 -4.70 -14.91
CA GLY A 43 6.37 -4.59 -13.68
C GLY A 43 5.53 -4.57 -12.41
N TYR A 44 4.20 -4.72 -12.53
CA TYR A 44 3.32 -4.86 -11.37
C TYR A 44 3.51 -6.21 -10.68
N GLN A 45 3.56 -6.16 -9.35
CA GLN A 45 3.57 -7.35 -8.50
C GLN A 45 2.61 -7.17 -7.33
N GLY A 46 1.88 -8.23 -6.99
CA GLY A 46 0.96 -8.21 -5.86
C GLY A 46 0.47 -9.59 -5.47
N VAL A 47 -0.05 -9.70 -4.25
CA VAL A 47 -0.51 -10.96 -3.67
C VAL A 47 -1.85 -10.76 -2.96
N ILE A 48 -2.76 -11.72 -3.10
CA ILE A 48 -4.01 -11.79 -2.35
C ILE A 48 -3.83 -12.80 -1.22
N TYR A 49 -3.93 -12.34 0.02
CA TYR A 49 -3.87 -13.16 1.21
C TYR A 49 -5.26 -13.35 1.81
N HIS A 50 -5.55 -14.55 2.30
CA HIS A 50 -6.74 -14.83 3.11
C HIS A 50 -6.32 -15.22 4.51
N ASN A 51 -6.68 -14.39 5.48
CA ASN A 51 -6.42 -14.63 6.90
C ASN A 51 -7.24 -15.84 7.38
N LEU A 52 -6.59 -16.90 7.86
CA LEU A 52 -7.29 -18.13 8.24
C LEU A 52 -8.12 -17.99 9.53
N GLU A 53 -7.78 -17.03 10.38
CA GLU A 53 -8.47 -16.71 11.63
C GLU A 53 -9.60 -15.71 11.39
N SER A 54 -9.29 -14.50 10.92
CA SER A 54 -10.29 -13.42 10.75
C SER A 54 -11.17 -13.56 9.52
N LYS A 55 -10.79 -14.43 8.57
CA LYS A 55 -11.40 -14.58 7.23
C LYS A 55 -11.28 -13.36 6.32
N GLU A 56 -10.57 -12.30 6.73
CA GLU A 56 -10.31 -11.13 5.88
C GLU A 56 -9.50 -11.54 4.64
N VAL A 57 -9.77 -10.86 3.52
CA VAL A 57 -9.00 -10.96 2.28
C VAL A 57 -8.23 -9.65 2.09
N ILE A 58 -6.91 -9.74 1.99
CA ILE A 58 -6.02 -8.59 1.93
C ILE A 58 -5.29 -8.62 0.60
N VAL A 59 -5.46 -7.56 -0.19
CA VAL A 59 -4.72 -7.35 -1.44
C VAL A 59 -3.48 -6.53 -1.11
N THR A 60 -2.32 -7.11 -1.32
CA THR A 60 -1.05 -6.47 -1.05
C THR A 60 -0.37 -6.10 -2.36
N HIS A 61 -0.18 -4.81 -2.59
CA HIS A 61 0.54 -4.28 -3.75
C HIS A 61 2.02 -4.10 -3.40
N ARG A 62 2.93 -4.73 -4.15
CA ARG A 62 4.38 -4.52 -4.00
C ARG A 62 4.74 -3.16 -4.57
N GLY A 63 5.53 -2.38 -3.83
CA GLY A 63 6.12 -1.17 -4.38
C GLY A 63 7.37 -1.46 -5.19
N THR A 64 7.81 -0.49 -5.99
CA THR A 64 9.17 -0.53 -6.55
C THR A 64 10.15 0.03 -5.52
N GLU A 65 11.34 -0.57 -5.42
CA GLU A 65 12.40 -0.08 -4.55
C GLU A 65 13.01 1.21 -5.13
N PHE A 66 12.37 2.35 -4.86
CA PHE A 66 12.98 3.66 -5.11
C PHE A 66 14.22 3.88 -4.26
N ASP A 67 14.29 3.19 -3.11
CA ASP A 67 15.37 3.27 -2.13
C ASP A 67 16.68 2.59 -2.61
N ARG A 68 16.62 1.74 -3.64
CA ARG A 68 17.81 1.05 -4.21
C ARG A 68 18.37 1.71 -5.47
N GLN A 69 17.62 2.59 -6.13
CA GLN A 69 18.24 3.56 -7.03
C GLN A 69 18.82 4.66 -6.12
N PRO A 70 20.10 5.06 -6.25
CA PRO A 70 20.57 6.23 -5.52
C PRO A 70 19.59 7.36 -5.83
N LEU A 71 19.00 7.97 -4.78
CA LEU A 71 18.33 9.26 -4.89
C LEU A 71 19.26 10.13 -5.75
N ILE A 72 18.87 10.40 -6.99
CA ILE A 72 19.72 11.15 -7.91
C ILE A 72 19.71 12.59 -7.39
N ASP A 73 20.79 12.95 -6.70
CA ASP A 73 21.28 14.30 -6.37
C ASP A 73 20.29 15.37 -5.82
N GLY A 74 19.10 15.00 -5.33
CA GLY A 74 18.23 15.99 -4.68
C GLY A 74 16.73 15.69 -4.51
N GLY A 75 16.24 14.48 -4.78
CA GLY A 75 14.84 14.15 -4.52
C GLY A 75 14.31 12.94 -5.30
N ILE A 76 12.99 12.75 -5.24
CA ILE A 76 12.25 11.73 -6.00
C ILE A 76 11.80 12.34 -7.33
N ASP A 77 12.11 11.67 -8.45
CA ASP A 77 11.62 12.08 -9.76
C ASP A 77 10.14 11.73 -9.93
N ALA A 78 9.28 12.73 -9.71
CA ALA A 78 7.83 12.61 -9.78
C ALA A 78 7.33 12.14 -11.16
N ALA A 79 8.03 12.46 -12.26
CA ALA A 79 7.64 12.03 -13.60
C ALA A 79 7.86 10.51 -13.77
N MET A 80 8.99 9.99 -13.27
CA MET A 80 9.23 8.55 -13.25
C MET A 80 8.25 7.80 -12.35
N VAL A 81 7.95 8.33 -11.17
CA VAL A 81 6.95 7.73 -10.26
C VAL A 81 5.59 7.65 -10.95
N THR A 82 5.12 8.75 -11.52
CA THR A 82 3.82 8.81 -12.21
C THR A 82 3.77 7.84 -13.39
N ALA A 83 4.85 7.74 -14.18
CA ALA A 83 4.93 6.78 -15.28
C ALA A 83 4.84 5.32 -14.80
N ARG A 84 5.53 4.97 -13.71
CA ARG A 84 5.47 3.63 -13.10
C ARG A 84 4.08 3.32 -12.54
N ILE A 85 3.44 4.28 -11.85
CA ILE A 85 2.06 4.14 -11.38
C ILE A 85 1.16 3.85 -12.58
N ASN A 86 1.18 4.70 -13.61
CA ASN A 86 0.31 4.57 -14.78
C ASN A 86 0.46 3.22 -15.50
N ALA A 87 1.68 2.67 -15.54
CA ALA A 87 1.90 1.35 -16.13
C ALA A 87 1.25 0.20 -15.33
N GLN A 88 1.13 0.33 -14.01
CA GLN A 88 0.75 -0.75 -13.10
C GLN A 88 -0.71 -0.68 -12.62
N ILE A 89 -1.40 0.45 -12.81
CA ILE A 89 -2.77 0.67 -12.31
C ILE A 89 -3.74 -0.41 -12.76
N ASP A 90 -3.76 -0.76 -14.04
CA ASP A 90 -4.77 -1.69 -14.58
C ASP A 90 -4.60 -3.09 -13.97
N ASP A 91 -3.36 -3.53 -13.77
CA ASP A 91 -3.06 -4.80 -13.11
C ASP A 91 -3.42 -4.76 -11.61
N ALA A 92 -3.18 -3.64 -10.93
CA ALA A 92 -3.57 -3.46 -9.53
C ALA A 92 -5.09 -3.49 -9.35
N LEU A 93 -5.83 -2.83 -10.25
CA LEU A 93 -7.28 -2.85 -10.28
C LEU A 93 -7.82 -4.25 -10.60
N ALA A 94 -7.21 -4.97 -11.54
CA ALA A 94 -7.59 -6.33 -11.89
C ALA A 94 -7.38 -7.30 -10.72
N LEU A 95 -6.23 -7.24 -10.05
CA LEU A 95 -5.96 -8.07 -8.86
C LEU A 95 -6.94 -7.76 -7.72
N THR A 96 -7.25 -6.48 -7.50
CA THR A 96 -8.20 -6.08 -6.47
C THR A 96 -9.62 -6.58 -6.79
N LYS A 97 -10.04 -6.46 -8.05
CA LYS A 97 -11.32 -7.02 -8.50
C LYS A 97 -11.39 -8.52 -8.27
N GLN A 98 -10.33 -9.24 -8.62
CA GLN A 98 -10.23 -10.68 -8.39
C GLN A 98 -10.37 -11.03 -6.91
N ALA A 99 -9.80 -10.24 -6.00
CA ALA A 99 -9.94 -10.44 -4.56
C ALA A 99 -11.40 -10.30 -4.09
N ILE A 100 -12.12 -9.30 -4.60
CA ILE A 100 -13.55 -9.10 -4.34
C ILE A 100 -14.37 -10.29 -4.83
N GLU A 101 -14.11 -10.75 -6.05
CA GLU A 101 -14.78 -11.92 -6.64
C GLU A 101 -14.49 -13.21 -5.86
N LEU A 102 -13.23 -13.43 -5.47
CA LEU A 102 -12.82 -14.57 -4.65
C LEU A 102 -13.48 -14.54 -3.27
N ALA A 103 -13.53 -13.37 -2.62
CA ALA A 103 -14.16 -13.22 -1.33
C ALA A 103 -15.66 -13.55 -1.40
N TYR A 104 -16.34 -13.01 -2.41
CA TYR A 104 -17.76 -13.28 -2.65
C TYR A 104 -18.02 -14.76 -2.93
N ALA A 105 -17.28 -15.35 -3.88
CA ALA A 105 -17.51 -16.73 -4.32
C ALA A 105 -17.26 -17.79 -3.24
N ASN A 106 -16.35 -17.50 -2.30
CA ASN A 106 -15.97 -18.44 -1.24
C ASN A 106 -16.59 -18.11 0.13
N GLY A 107 -17.39 -17.04 0.23
CA GLY A 107 -17.94 -16.58 1.51
C GLY A 107 -16.86 -16.15 2.51
N TYR A 108 -15.78 -15.54 2.03
CA TYR A 108 -14.76 -14.94 2.90
C TYR A 108 -15.26 -13.62 3.51
N GLY A 109 -14.49 -13.10 4.45
CA GLY A 109 -14.78 -11.84 5.14
C GLY A 109 -14.52 -10.60 4.28
N GLN A 110 -14.35 -9.46 4.97
CA GLN A 110 -14.10 -8.18 4.32
C GLN A 110 -12.83 -8.21 3.47
N VAL A 111 -12.87 -7.48 2.35
CA VAL A 111 -11.71 -7.21 1.50
C VAL A 111 -11.09 -5.88 1.90
N SER A 112 -9.77 -5.86 2.05
CA SER A 112 -8.98 -4.64 2.25
C SER A 112 -7.77 -4.62 1.32
N VAL A 113 -7.14 -3.45 1.20
CA VAL A 113 -5.93 -3.27 0.40
C VAL A 113 -4.79 -2.73 1.27
N THR A 114 -3.56 -3.06 0.91
CA THR A 114 -2.36 -2.57 1.58
C THR A 114 -1.17 -2.46 0.65
N GLY A 115 -0.19 -1.63 1.00
CA GLY A 115 1.07 -1.55 0.28
C GLY A 115 2.06 -0.55 0.88
N HIS A 116 3.32 -0.67 0.48
CA HIS A 116 4.41 0.23 0.86
C HIS A 116 4.93 1.03 -0.34
N SER A 117 5.38 2.27 -0.14
CA SER A 117 6.00 3.10 -1.18
C SER A 117 5.11 3.24 -2.44
N LEU A 118 5.57 2.86 -3.64
CA LEU A 118 4.71 2.81 -4.85
C LEU A 118 3.47 1.94 -4.65
N GLY A 119 3.62 0.80 -3.97
CA GLY A 119 2.53 -0.14 -3.72
C GLY A 119 1.45 0.48 -2.82
N GLY A 120 1.84 1.39 -1.93
CA GLY A 120 0.91 2.16 -1.14
C GLY A 120 0.15 3.22 -1.95
N ALA A 121 0.75 3.77 -3.01
CA ALA A 121 0.03 4.61 -3.97
C ALA A 121 -1.01 3.79 -4.76
N LEU A 122 -0.65 2.57 -5.19
CA LEU A 122 -1.58 1.64 -5.81
C LEU A 122 -2.71 1.25 -4.85
N ALA A 123 -2.42 1.04 -3.57
CA ALA A 123 -3.41 0.78 -2.53
C ALA A 123 -4.40 1.95 -2.36
N GLN A 124 -3.93 3.21 -2.36
CA GLN A 124 -4.81 4.38 -2.34
C GLN A 124 -5.76 4.39 -3.56
N ILE A 125 -5.22 4.12 -4.75
CA ILE A 125 -5.99 4.12 -6.01
C ILE A 125 -7.06 3.02 -5.99
N THR A 126 -6.69 1.79 -5.63
CA THR A 126 -7.61 0.65 -5.61
C THR A 126 -8.65 0.77 -4.48
N ALA A 127 -8.25 1.32 -3.32
CA ALA A 127 -9.17 1.66 -2.23
C ALA A 127 -10.23 2.67 -2.67
N HIS A 128 -9.83 3.76 -3.33
CA HIS A 128 -10.78 4.72 -3.86
C HIS A 128 -11.71 4.07 -4.90
N HIS A 129 -11.14 3.36 -5.87
CA HIS A 129 -11.90 2.80 -7.00
C HIS A 129 -12.99 1.82 -6.55
N TYR A 130 -12.69 0.95 -5.60
CA TYR A 130 -13.61 -0.08 -5.11
C TYR A 130 -14.28 0.27 -3.78
N ASN A 131 -14.04 1.47 -3.24
CA ASN A 131 -14.47 1.90 -1.91
C ASN A 131 -14.11 0.87 -0.81
N LEU A 132 -12.86 0.44 -0.79
CA LEU A 132 -12.33 -0.54 0.16
C LEU A 132 -11.56 0.14 1.29
N PRO A 133 -11.60 -0.42 2.51
CA PRO A 133 -10.74 0.03 3.58
C PRO A 133 -9.30 -0.44 3.34
N GLY A 134 -8.32 0.23 3.93
CA GLY A 134 -6.93 -0.18 3.78
C GLY A 134 -5.94 0.62 4.60
N ASP A 135 -4.70 0.16 4.59
CA ASP A 135 -3.56 0.85 5.20
C ASP A 135 -2.42 0.94 4.18
N ALA A 136 -1.68 2.04 4.18
CA ALA A 136 -0.49 2.18 3.35
C ALA A 136 0.68 2.69 4.19
N PHE A 137 1.90 2.29 3.85
CA PHE A 137 3.10 2.55 4.65
C PHE A 137 4.13 3.32 3.84
N ASN A 138 4.55 4.48 4.33
CA ASN A 138 5.37 5.47 3.61
C ASN A 138 5.01 5.56 2.11
N PRO A 139 3.71 5.71 1.77
CA PRO A 139 3.29 5.60 0.39
C PRO A 139 3.65 6.86 -0.39
N TYR A 140 3.84 6.76 -1.70
CA TYR A 140 3.75 7.97 -2.53
C TYR A 140 2.30 8.48 -2.52
N GLY A 141 2.08 9.78 -2.34
CA GLY A 141 0.73 10.36 -2.35
C GLY A 141 0.06 10.25 -3.70
N ALA A 142 -1.12 9.63 -3.76
CA ALA A 142 -1.82 9.36 -5.01
C ALA A 142 -2.96 10.35 -5.31
N ALA A 143 -3.24 11.32 -4.42
CA ALA A 143 -4.28 12.30 -4.68
C ALA A 143 -3.90 13.22 -5.84
N GLY A 144 -4.89 13.58 -6.66
CA GLY A 144 -4.67 14.30 -7.91
C GLY A 144 -4.04 13.48 -9.04
N LEU A 145 -3.65 12.22 -8.80
CA LEU A 145 -3.25 11.29 -9.86
C LEU A 145 -4.49 10.69 -10.55
N ALA A 146 -4.33 9.47 -11.10
CA ALA A 146 -5.36 8.74 -11.82
C ALA A 146 -6.73 8.75 -11.10
N TYR A 147 -7.80 8.66 -11.89
CA TYR A 147 -9.20 8.64 -11.39
C TYR A 147 -9.65 9.86 -10.58
N ARG A 148 -8.92 10.98 -10.61
CA ARG A 148 -9.26 12.19 -9.84
C ARG A 148 -9.40 11.89 -8.35
N LEU A 149 -8.49 11.08 -7.81
CA LEU A 149 -8.44 10.76 -6.39
C LEU A 149 -8.52 12.06 -5.57
N PRO A 150 -9.53 12.22 -4.69
CA PRO A 150 -9.61 13.38 -3.82
C PRO A 150 -8.51 13.30 -2.76
N GLU A 151 -8.02 14.46 -2.34
CA GLU A 151 -7.16 14.56 -1.17
C GLU A 151 -7.97 14.34 0.12
N GLY A 152 -7.37 13.65 1.08
CA GLY A 152 -7.98 13.34 2.37
C GLY A 152 -9.00 12.19 2.29
N GLN A 153 -9.78 12.03 3.35
CA GLN A 153 -10.79 10.98 3.48
C GLN A 153 -12.20 11.56 3.24
N PRO A 154 -12.85 11.27 2.11
CA PRO A 154 -14.25 11.62 1.91
C PRO A 154 -15.15 10.96 2.96
N ALA A 155 -16.20 11.66 3.41
CA ALA A 155 -17.09 11.16 4.46
C ALA A 155 -17.84 9.85 4.10
N SER A 156 -18.10 9.63 2.81
CA SER A 156 -18.77 8.43 2.29
C SER A 156 -17.81 7.29 1.95
N ALA A 157 -16.51 7.52 2.04
CA ALA A 157 -15.50 6.56 1.63
C ALA A 157 -15.13 5.61 2.79
N ALA A 158 -14.81 4.36 2.44
CA ALA A 158 -14.27 3.40 3.39
C ALA A 158 -12.96 3.92 4.01
N PRO A 159 -12.68 3.60 5.29
CA PRO A 159 -11.55 4.16 6.02
C PRO A 159 -10.22 3.68 5.43
N PHE A 160 -9.35 4.64 5.08
CA PHE A 160 -8.01 4.38 4.57
C PHE A 160 -6.99 5.20 5.37
N THR A 161 -5.92 4.57 5.84
CA THR A 161 -4.88 5.24 6.64
C THR A 161 -3.51 5.14 5.97
N ASN A 162 -2.84 6.27 5.82
CA ASN A 162 -1.45 6.36 5.38
C ASN A 162 -0.56 6.53 6.62
N HIS A 163 0.28 5.53 6.89
CA HIS A 163 1.25 5.52 7.97
C HIS A 163 2.58 6.09 7.46
N VAL A 164 2.97 7.27 7.92
CA VAL A 164 4.08 8.05 7.35
C VAL A 164 5.13 8.37 8.40
N MET A 165 6.40 8.08 8.14
CA MET A 165 7.51 8.54 8.97
C MET A 165 7.83 10.02 8.70
N ALA A 166 8.11 10.78 9.75
CA ALA A 166 8.53 12.17 9.66
C ALA A 166 9.87 12.25 8.92
N GLY A 167 9.91 13.01 7.82
CA GLY A 167 11.08 13.09 6.95
C GLY A 167 11.14 12.05 5.84
N ASP A 168 10.14 11.17 5.71
CA ASP A 168 10.03 10.28 4.55
C ASP A 168 9.78 11.08 3.26
N LEU A 169 10.77 11.07 2.37
CA LEU A 169 10.71 11.83 1.12
C LEU A 169 9.69 11.26 0.13
N VAL A 170 9.37 9.96 0.22
CA VAL A 170 8.38 9.29 -0.63
C VAL A 170 7.00 9.85 -0.39
N SER A 171 6.60 9.91 0.88
CA SER A 171 5.33 10.47 1.31
C SER A 171 5.25 11.98 1.09
N ALA A 172 6.37 12.70 1.13
CA ALA A 172 6.41 14.11 0.77
C ALA A 172 6.20 14.38 -0.74
N GLY A 173 6.21 13.34 -1.58
CA GLY A 173 6.18 13.45 -3.04
C GLY A 173 4.82 13.82 -3.66
N GLY A 174 3.73 13.78 -2.89
CA GLY A 174 2.39 14.14 -3.37
C GLY A 174 1.33 14.10 -2.25
N PRO A 175 0.14 14.69 -2.46
CA PRO A 175 -0.97 14.62 -1.50
C PRO A 175 -1.57 13.22 -1.44
N HIS A 176 -2.19 12.86 -0.31
CA HIS A 176 -2.69 11.50 -0.06
C HIS A 176 -4.22 11.42 -0.12
N TYR A 177 -4.73 10.28 -0.62
CA TYR A 177 -6.09 9.84 -0.35
C TYR A 177 -6.14 9.11 1.00
N GLY A 178 -7.19 9.36 1.79
CA GLY A 178 -7.36 8.81 3.13
C GLY A 178 -6.75 9.67 4.23
N LYS A 179 -6.84 9.18 5.47
CA LYS A 179 -6.24 9.80 6.65
C LYS A 179 -4.72 9.67 6.58
N VAL A 180 -3.98 10.66 7.07
CA VAL A 180 -2.53 10.55 7.28
C VAL A 180 -2.26 10.45 8.79
N GLU A 181 -1.54 9.40 9.20
CA GLU A 181 -0.98 9.23 10.54
C GLU A 181 0.54 9.34 10.46
N MET A 182 1.08 10.42 11.04
CA MET A 182 2.51 10.69 11.03
C MET A 182 3.19 10.15 12.30
N TYR A 183 4.32 9.47 12.11
CA TYR A 183 5.18 8.92 13.15
C TYR A 183 6.51 9.64 13.13
N ALA A 184 7.11 9.86 14.27
CA ALA A 184 8.46 10.42 14.36
C ALA A 184 9.26 9.61 15.36
N LEU A 185 10.52 9.33 15.03
CA LEU A 185 11.46 8.81 16.00
C LEU A 185 11.68 9.86 17.10
N PRO A 186 11.99 9.46 18.35
CA PRO A 186 12.26 10.40 19.43
C PRO A 186 13.30 11.48 19.07
N ARG A 187 14.31 11.10 18.28
CA ARG A 187 15.36 12.02 17.80
C ARG A 187 14.85 13.05 16.78
N GLU A 188 13.86 12.71 15.97
CA GLU A 188 13.24 13.64 15.01
C GLU A 188 12.34 14.64 15.72
N LEU A 189 11.64 14.21 16.79
CA LEU A 189 10.88 15.11 17.67
C LEU A 189 11.78 16.13 18.37
N GLU A 190 13.01 15.76 18.74
CA GLU A 190 13.99 16.70 19.33
C GLU A 190 14.42 17.78 18.32
N ILE A 191 14.65 17.40 17.07
CA ILE A 191 15.01 18.35 15.99
C ILE A 191 13.85 19.32 15.72
N LEU A 192 12.62 18.81 15.62
CA LEU A 192 11.43 19.64 15.41
C LEU A 192 11.18 20.61 16.58
N ARG A 193 11.34 20.15 17.83
CA ARG A 193 11.22 21.00 19.02
C ARG A 193 12.26 22.12 19.04
N ASN A 194 13.49 21.84 18.63
CA ASN A 194 14.54 22.86 18.58
C ASN A 194 14.33 23.87 17.44
N ALA A 195 13.70 23.47 16.34
CA ALA A 195 13.36 24.36 15.22
C ALA A 195 12.21 25.34 15.54
N GLU A 196 11.28 24.98 16.44
CA GLU A 196 10.20 25.88 16.88
C GLU A 196 10.65 26.95 17.91
N HIS A 197 11.83 26.79 18.51
CA HIS A 197 12.37 27.69 19.54
C HIS A 197 13.53 28.58 19.06
N GLY A 198 13.85 28.56 17.76
CA GLY A 198 14.87 29.41 17.12
C GLY A 198 14.25 30.46 16.22
#